data_AF-A0A7Y9J8B9-F1
#
_entry.id   AF-A0A7Y9J8B9-F1
#
_cell.length_a   1.000
_cell.length_b   1.000
_cell.length_c   1.000
_cell.angle_alpha   90.00
_cell.angle_beta   90.00
_cell.angle_gamma   90.00
#
_symmetry.space_group_name_H-M   'P 1'
#
loop_
_entity.id
_entity.type
_entity.pdbx_description
1 polymer ?
#
loop_
_entity_poly.entity_id
_entity_poly.type
_entity_poly.pdbx_seq_one_letter_code
_entity_poly.pdbx_strand_id
1 'polypeptide(L)'
;MTTVENTPSATRRDDVAERLLRSAGELSYDPLQEVDWETPLDPAHHGCSPEWSTLYGTAYWDELTEAQRAALTRQEAASVASTGIWFEMILQQMVIRDFYAKDPTDPAFQWALTEIADECRHSIMFARGAEKLGAPAYRPARHVVEGGRVFKAVATGEAAYASILVAEEVLDVMQRDWMRDDRVAPFARTINNIHVVEEARHMRFAREETRERLEGVGPVRRRVQALLVAFAAFFIVTSMWNKQVYANAGLDPKRALREAKANQHHRAMLRSSCAELMEFLGSVGLLTRPARAIYRAAHIL
;
A
#
# COMPACT_ATOMS: atom_id res chain seq x y z
N MET A 1 7.04 -13.92 42.02
CA MET A 1 6.40 -14.68 40.94
C MET A 1 5.08 -13.98 40.64
N THR A 2 5.12 -12.97 39.78
CA THR A 2 3.93 -12.27 39.32
C THR A 2 3.41 -13.10 38.16
N THR A 3 2.31 -13.82 38.37
CA THR A 3 1.57 -14.48 37.30
C THR A 3 1.12 -13.40 36.33
N VAL A 4 1.70 -13.40 35.13
CA VAL A 4 1.15 -12.64 34.00
C VAL A 4 -0.18 -13.31 33.69
N GLU A 5 -1.28 -12.74 34.18
CA GLU A 5 -2.62 -13.15 33.76
C GLU A 5 -2.74 -12.84 32.27
N ASN A 6 -2.65 -13.87 31.42
CA ASN A 6 -2.95 -13.76 30.00
C ASN A 6 -4.43 -13.42 29.85
N THR A 7 -4.73 -12.15 29.57
CA THR A 7 -6.06 -11.71 29.19
C THR A 7 -6.54 -12.45 27.92
N PRO A 8 -7.84 -12.73 27.76
CA PRO A 8 -8.39 -13.44 26.60
C PRO A 8 -8.09 -12.81 25.23
N SER A 9 -7.71 -11.53 25.21
CA SER A 9 -7.26 -10.81 24.01
C SER A 9 -5.85 -11.22 23.58
N ALA A 10 -4.92 -11.33 24.54
CA ALA A 10 -3.54 -11.72 24.28
C ALA A 10 -3.45 -13.15 23.70
N THR A 11 -4.25 -14.09 24.23
CA THR A 11 -4.30 -15.47 23.71
C THR A 11 -4.80 -15.53 22.27
N ARG A 12 -5.75 -14.67 21.88
CA ARG A 12 -6.28 -14.64 20.50
C ARG A 12 -5.26 -14.07 19.51
N ARG A 13 -4.55 -13.03 19.91
CA ARG A 13 -3.48 -12.42 19.11
C ARG A 13 -2.33 -13.39 18.88
N ASP A 14 -1.90 -14.10 19.93
CA ASP A 14 -0.80 -15.06 19.84
C ASP A 14 -1.18 -16.25 18.92
N ASP A 15 -2.41 -16.76 19.03
CA ASP A 15 -2.96 -17.79 18.13
C ASP A 15 -2.97 -17.32 16.65
N VAL A 16 -3.24 -16.03 16.40
CA VAL A 16 -3.18 -15.44 15.07
C VAL A 16 -1.74 -15.42 14.56
N ALA A 17 -0.80 -14.93 15.38
CA ALA A 17 0.62 -14.83 15.01
C ALA A 17 1.24 -16.21 14.70
N GLU A 18 0.97 -17.23 15.52
CA GLU A 18 1.47 -18.60 15.30
C GLU A 18 0.97 -19.19 13.97
N ARG A 19 -0.31 -18.96 13.64
CA ARG A 19 -0.88 -19.42 12.36
C ARG A 19 -0.24 -18.71 11.17
N LEU A 20 0.04 -17.41 11.31
CA LEU A 20 0.65 -16.62 10.25
C LEU A 20 2.12 -17.03 10.04
N LEU A 21 2.87 -17.28 11.11
CA LEU A 21 4.24 -17.82 11.05
C LEU A 21 4.30 -19.16 10.30
N ARG A 22 3.37 -20.08 10.61
CA ARG A 22 3.27 -21.35 9.88
C ARG A 22 3.02 -21.12 8.39
N SER A 23 2.08 -20.24 8.06
CA SER A 23 1.75 -19.92 6.67
C SER A 23 2.91 -19.26 5.93
N ALA A 24 3.68 -18.38 6.57
CA ALA A 24 4.85 -17.75 5.97
C ALA A 24 5.98 -18.76 5.70
N GLY A 25 6.16 -19.75 6.58
CA GLY A 25 7.11 -20.85 6.34
C GLY A 25 6.75 -21.74 5.16
N GLU A 26 5.46 -21.85 4.82
CA GLU A 26 4.96 -22.66 3.70
C GLU A 26 4.93 -21.88 2.37
N LEU A 27 4.65 -20.58 2.42
CA LEU A 27 4.34 -19.72 1.27
C LEU A 27 5.05 -18.37 1.38
N SER A 28 6.38 -18.39 1.39
CA SER A 28 7.23 -17.20 1.18
C SER A 28 8.05 -17.37 -0.09
N TYR A 29 7.99 -16.36 -0.94
CA TYR A 29 8.64 -16.35 -2.24
C TYR A 29 9.98 -15.60 -2.16
N ASP A 30 11.01 -16.08 -2.87
CA ASP A 30 12.21 -15.27 -3.09
C ASP A 30 12.06 -14.49 -4.40
N PRO A 31 11.73 -13.18 -4.36
CA PRO A 31 11.50 -12.42 -5.58
C PRO A 31 12.75 -12.30 -6.47
N LEU A 32 13.94 -12.58 -5.95
CA LEU A 32 15.15 -12.66 -6.77
C LEU A 32 15.18 -13.88 -7.70
N GLN A 33 14.47 -14.95 -7.33
CA GLN A 33 14.40 -16.19 -8.10
C GLN A 33 13.09 -16.31 -8.87
N GLU A 34 11.98 -15.89 -8.28
CA GLU A 34 10.63 -16.10 -8.83
C GLU A 34 10.31 -15.16 -10.00
N VAL A 35 10.85 -13.94 -9.99
CA VAL A 35 10.62 -12.96 -11.05
C VAL A 35 11.66 -13.13 -12.15
N ASP A 36 11.20 -13.22 -13.40
CA ASP A 36 12.08 -13.22 -14.56
C ASP A 36 12.67 -11.82 -14.81
N TRP A 37 13.85 -11.61 -14.24
CA TRP A 37 14.61 -10.38 -14.39
C TRP A 37 15.39 -10.29 -15.71
N GLU A 38 15.62 -11.40 -16.41
CA GLU A 38 16.52 -11.47 -17.56
C GLU A 38 15.79 -11.20 -18.88
N THR A 39 14.53 -11.62 -19.03
CA THR A 39 13.77 -11.37 -20.26
C THR A 39 13.60 -9.87 -20.51
N PRO A 40 14.03 -9.33 -21.67
CA PRO A 40 13.86 -7.91 -21.97
C PRO A 40 12.40 -7.46 -21.91
N LEU A 41 12.17 -6.26 -21.39
CA LEU A 41 10.84 -5.65 -21.42
C LEU A 41 10.45 -5.34 -22.87
N ASP A 42 9.36 -5.95 -23.34
CA ASP A 42 8.71 -5.54 -24.58
C ASP A 42 8.06 -4.14 -24.38
N PRO A 43 8.43 -3.13 -25.19
CA PRO A 43 7.84 -1.79 -25.11
C PRO A 43 6.33 -1.73 -25.36
N ALA A 44 5.72 -2.78 -25.93
CA ALA A 44 4.28 -2.88 -26.11
C ALA A 44 3.55 -3.28 -24.82
N HIS A 45 4.22 -3.90 -23.85
CA HIS A 45 3.59 -4.27 -22.59
C HIS A 45 3.35 -3.05 -21.68
N HIS A 46 2.19 -3.07 -21.04
CA HIS A 46 1.83 -2.09 -20.01
C HIS A 46 2.53 -2.40 -18.68
N GLY A 47 2.67 -1.38 -17.83
CA GLY A 47 3.12 -1.58 -16.44
C GLY A 47 2.00 -1.97 -15.49
N CYS A 48 0.78 -1.55 -15.80
CA CYS A 48 -0.45 -1.84 -15.08
C CYS A 48 -1.61 -1.97 -16.08
N SER A 49 -2.72 -2.57 -15.67
CA SER A 49 -3.88 -2.65 -16.54
C SER A 49 -4.32 -1.25 -16.98
N PRO A 50 -4.57 -1.01 -18.28
CA PRO A 50 -4.92 0.30 -18.83
C PRO A 50 -6.03 1.02 -18.07
N GLU A 51 -7.04 0.30 -17.60
CA GLU A 51 -8.20 0.81 -16.87
C GLU A 51 -7.82 1.49 -15.53
N TRP A 52 -6.63 1.22 -15.00
CA TRP A 52 -6.07 1.87 -13.82
C TRP A 52 -5.25 3.14 -14.13
N SER A 53 -5.03 3.46 -15.41
CA SER A 53 -4.32 4.67 -15.78
C SER A 53 -5.10 5.92 -15.40
N THR A 54 -4.38 6.96 -14.96
CA THR A 54 -5.00 8.24 -14.56
C THR A 54 -5.71 8.95 -15.72
N LEU A 55 -5.36 8.62 -16.97
CA LEU A 55 -5.98 9.18 -18.17
C LEU A 55 -7.03 8.27 -18.80
N TYR A 56 -7.18 7.01 -18.36
CA TYR A 56 -8.13 6.09 -19.00
C TYR A 56 -9.54 6.68 -19.04
N GLY A 57 -10.17 6.62 -20.21
CA GLY A 57 -11.52 7.15 -20.45
C GLY A 57 -11.60 8.67 -20.61
N THR A 58 -10.47 9.39 -20.69
CA THR A 58 -10.45 10.80 -21.08
C THR A 58 -10.17 10.98 -22.57
N ALA A 59 -10.52 12.16 -23.12
CA ALA A 59 -10.24 12.47 -24.52
C ALA A 59 -8.74 12.37 -24.87
N TYR A 60 -7.86 12.77 -23.94
CA TYR A 60 -6.42 12.63 -24.18
C TYR A 60 -5.99 11.16 -24.31
N TRP A 61 -6.55 10.25 -23.51
CA TRP A 61 -6.27 8.82 -23.63
C TRP A 61 -6.72 8.23 -24.97
N ASP A 62 -7.86 8.66 -25.47
CA ASP A 62 -8.38 8.22 -26.77
C ASP A 62 -7.49 8.68 -27.94
N GLU A 63 -6.76 9.78 -27.76
CA GLU A 63 -5.78 10.29 -28.72
C GLU A 63 -4.41 9.60 -28.63
N LEU A 64 -4.11 8.90 -27.53
CA LEU A 64 -2.82 8.21 -27.36
C LEU A 64 -2.75 6.98 -28.27
N THR A 65 -1.58 6.80 -28.89
CA THR A 65 -1.22 5.52 -29.51
C THR A 65 -1.05 4.44 -28.45
N GLU A 66 -1.16 3.18 -28.83
CA GLU A 66 -0.98 2.06 -27.89
C GLU A 66 0.41 2.08 -27.22
N ALA A 67 1.46 2.43 -27.96
CA ALA A 67 2.80 2.60 -27.42
C ALA A 67 2.88 3.70 -26.35
N GLN A 68 2.14 4.81 -26.51
CA GLN A 68 2.07 5.89 -25.52
C GLN A 68 1.27 5.48 -24.28
N ARG A 69 0.20 4.69 -24.44
CA ARG A 69 -0.56 4.12 -23.32
C ARG A 69 0.30 3.15 -22.51
N ALA A 70 1.02 2.26 -23.18
CA ALA A 70 1.97 1.36 -22.55
C ALA A 70 3.08 2.15 -21.82
N ALA A 71 3.67 3.17 -22.46
CA ALA A 71 4.67 4.03 -21.83
C ALA A 71 4.14 4.75 -20.57
N LEU A 72 2.93 5.31 -20.62
CA LEU A 72 2.30 5.97 -19.48
C LEU A 72 2.08 4.99 -18.33
N THR A 73 1.42 3.85 -18.58
CA THR A 73 1.14 2.85 -17.55
C THR A 73 2.40 2.29 -16.90
N ARG A 74 3.52 2.15 -17.64
CA ARG A 74 4.83 1.79 -17.06
C ARG A 74 5.34 2.83 -16.06
N GLN A 75 5.25 4.12 -16.41
CA GLN A 75 5.67 5.19 -15.50
C GLN A 75 4.73 5.29 -14.27
N GLU A 76 3.43 5.09 -14.46
CA GLU A 76 2.45 5.08 -13.37
C GLU A 76 2.67 3.91 -12.42
N ALA A 77 2.84 2.68 -12.93
CA ALA A 77 3.14 1.50 -12.12
C ALA A 77 4.43 1.68 -11.30
N ALA A 78 5.48 2.24 -11.90
CA ALA A 78 6.73 2.53 -11.20
C ALA A 78 6.57 3.63 -10.14
N SER A 79 5.70 4.62 -10.36
CA SER A 79 5.36 5.64 -9.36
C SER A 79 4.61 5.06 -8.16
N VAL A 80 3.68 4.14 -8.42
CA VAL A 80 2.95 3.39 -7.38
C VAL A 80 3.95 2.57 -6.56
N ALA A 81 4.81 1.78 -7.22
CA ALA A 81 5.85 0.99 -6.57
C ALA A 81 6.81 1.85 -5.73
N SER A 82 7.24 3.00 -6.25
CA SER A 82 8.10 3.95 -5.52
C SER A 82 7.42 4.52 -4.27
N THR A 83 6.10 4.73 -4.34
CA THR A 83 5.30 5.19 -3.20
C THR A 83 5.14 4.09 -2.16
N GLY A 84 4.94 2.84 -2.60
CA GLY A 84 4.94 1.64 -1.74
C GLY A 84 6.22 1.52 -0.94
N ILE A 85 7.38 1.55 -1.62
CA ILE A 85 8.71 1.54 -0.95
C ILE A 85 8.81 2.65 0.11
N TRP A 86 8.44 3.89 -0.23
CA TRP A 86 8.49 5.00 0.74
C TRP A 86 7.61 4.74 1.98
N PHE A 87 6.44 4.15 1.77
CA PHE A 87 5.48 3.83 2.80
C PHE A 87 5.93 2.65 3.68
N GLU A 88 6.39 1.55 3.08
CA GLU A 88 6.97 0.39 3.77
C GLU A 88 8.13 0.82 4.67
N MET A 89 8.99 1.73 4.21
CA MET A 89 10.06 2.29 5.05
C MET A 89 9.53 2.99 6.31
N ILE A 90 8.36 3.62 6.25
CA ILE A 90 7.71 4.23 7.41
C ILE A 90 7.15 3.14 8.34
N LEU A 91 6.43 2.16 7.78
CA LEU A 91 5.83 1.07 8.53
C LEU A 91 6.84 0.24 9.30
N GLN A 92 7.89 -0.23 8.63
CA GLN A 92 8.95 -1.04 9.23
C GLN A 92 9.56 -0.33 10.45
N GLN A 93 9.79 0.99 10.36
CA GLN A 93 10.30 1.77 11.50
C GLN A 93 9.31 1.82 12.67
N MET A 94 8.01 1.89 12.39
CA MET A 94 6.99 1.87 13.45
C MET A 94 6.88 0.49 14.11
N VAL A 95 6.90 -0.59 13.33
CA VAL A 95 6.86 -1.97 13.82
C VAL A 95 8.10 -2.27 14.67
N ILE A 96 9.31 -1.94 14.16
CA ILE A 96 10.56 -2.08 14.92
C ILE A 96 10.49 -1.32 16.24
N ARG A 97 10.00 -0.09 16.25
CA ARG A 97 9.88 0.70 17.48
C ARG A 97 8.87 0.09 18.46
N ASP A 98 7.76 -0.45 17.98
CA ASP A 98 6.73 -1.08 18.82
C ASP A 98 7.23 -2.38 19.48
N PHE A 99 8.11 -3.14 18.81
CA PHE A 99 8.64 -4.41 19.30
C PHE A 99 10.06 -4.35 19.90
N TYR A 100 10.74 -3.19 19.87
CA TYR A 100 12.16 -3.00 20.21
C TYR A 100 12.65 -3.71 21.50
N ALA A 101 11.83 -3.78 22.54
CA ALA A 101 12.18 -4.38 23.83
C ALA A 101 11.08 -5.34 24.37
N LYS A 102 10.26 -5.89 23.48
CA LYS A 102 9.27 -6.92 23.83
C LYS A 102 9.95 -8.30 23.96
N ASP A 103 9.24 -9.26 24.57
CA ASP A 103 9.74 -10.62 24.77
C ASP A 103 9.98 -11.31 23.42
N PRO A 104 11.22 -11.72 23.09
CA PRO A 104 11.51 -12.39 21.82
C PRO A 104 10.91 -13.80 21.71
N THR A 105 10.41 -14.37 22.81
CA THR A 105 9.71 -15.65 22.83
C THR A 105 8.21 -15.51 22.51
N ASP A 106 7.67 -14.29 22.48
CA ASP A 106 6.30 -14.00 22.05
C ASP A 106 6.17 -14.27 20.52
N PRO A 107 5.20 -15.09 20.08
CA PRO A 107 4.94 -15.32 18.65
C PRO A 107 4.69 -14.02 17.86
N ALA A 108 4.08 -13.00 18.47
CA ALA A 108 3.86 -11.70 17.83
C ALA A 108 5.17 -10.96 17.55
N PHE A 109 6.20 -11.14 18.40
CA PHE A 109 7.53 -10.58 18.15
C PHE A 109 8.18 -11.24 16.93
N GLN A 110 8.11 -12.57 16.85
CA GLN A 110 8.66 -13.31 15.72
C GLN A 110 7.93 -12.96 14.43
N TRP A 111 6.60 -12.88 14.48
CA TRP A 111 5.77 -12.44 13.34
C TRP A 111 6.15 -11.04 12.86
N ALA A 112 6.30 -10.08 13.78
CA ALA A 112 6.68 -8.71 13.44
C ALA A 112 8.03 -8.65 12.70
N LEU A 113 9.00 -9.47 13.09
CA LEU A 113 10.29 -9.56 12.38
C LEU A 113 10.17 -10.28 11.02
N THR A 114 9.30 -11.27 10.91
CA THR A 114 8.98 -11.91 9.62
C THR A 114 8.37 -10.89 8.67
N GLU A 115 7.39 -10.10 9.13
CA GLU A 115 6.76 -9.01 8.37
C GLU A 115 7.83 -8.02 7.87
N ILE A 116 8.72 -7.53 8.74
CA ILE A 116 9.82 -6.64 8.33
C ILE A 116 10.73 -7.28 7.27
N ALA A 117 11.01 -8.59 7.36
CA ALA A 117 11.83 -9.29 6.39
C ALA A 117 11.13 -9.40 5.03
N ASP A 118 9.82 -9.66 5.01
CA ASP A 118 9.00 -9.67 3.79
C ASP A 118 9.03 -8.28 3.13
N GLU A 119 8.82 -7.21 3.90
CA GLU A 119 8.84 -5.84 3.36
C GLU A 119 10.22 -5.41 2.83
N CYS A 120 11.31 -5.92 3.41
CA CYS A 120 12.63 -5.73 2.82
C CYS A 120 12.72 -6.33 1.41
N ARG A 121 12.15 -7.53 1.22
CA ARG A 121 12.12 -8.22 -0.08
C ARG A 121 11.17 -7.55 -1.05
N HIS A 122 9.98 -7.14 -0.61
CA HIS A 122 9.02 -6.36 -1.39
C HIS A 122 9.65 -5.07 -1.92
N SER A 123 10.25 -4.27 -1.04
CA SER A 123 10.92 -3.02 -1.40
C SER A 123 12.03 -3.22 -2.46
N ILE A 124 12.85 -4.27 -2.32
CA ILE A 124 13.89 -4.60 -3.31
C ILE A 124 13.25 -5.02 -4.64
N MET A 125 12.23 -5.87 -4.59
CA MET A 125 11.47 -6.33 -5.76
C MET A 125 10.86 -5.16 -6.53
N PHE A 126 10.19 -4.24 -5.83
CA PHE A 126 9.62 -3.03 -6.42
C PHE A 126 10.68 -2.09 -7.01
N ALA A 127 11.83 -1.95 -6.35
CA ALA A 127 12.93 -1.14 -6.87
C ALA A 127 13.47 -1.69 -8.21
N ARG A 128 13.73 -3.01 -8.28
CA ARG A 128 14.14 -3.68 -9.52
C ARG A 128 13.06 -3.62 -10.60
N GLY A 129 11.79 -3.74 -10.21
CA GLY A 129 10.65 -3.58 -11.10
C GLY A 129 10.60 -2.19 -11.73
N ALA A 130 10.74 -1.14 -10.93
CA ALA A 130 10.77 0.24 -11.40
C ALA A 130 11.97 0.52 -12.34
N GLU A 131 13.15 -0.02 -12.02
CA GLU A 131 14.32 0.04 -12.89
C GLU A 131 14.04 -0.63 -14.25
N LYS A 132 13.50 -1.85 -14.24
CA LYS A 132 13.17 -2.61 -15.46
C LYS A 132 12.09 -1.93 -16.31
N LEU A 133 11.18 -1.17 -15.69
CA LEU A 133 10.20 -0.32 -16.38
C LEU A 133 10.81 0.94 -17.01
N GLY A 134 12.10 1.22 -16.78
CA GLY A 134 12.79 2.41 -17.28
C GLY A 134 12.33 3.69 -16.59
N ALA A 135 11.89 3.60 -15.33
CA ALA A 135 11.39 4.74 -14.58
C ALA A 135 12.50 5.39 -13.73
N PRO A 136 12.46 6.73 -13.55
CA PRO A 136 13.31 7.39 -12.57
C PRO A 136 12.79 7.14 -11.15
N ALA A 137 13.57 7.53 -10.15
CA ALA A 137 13.13 7.51 -8.76
C ALA A 137 12.02 8.55 -8.52
N TYR A 138 10.77 8.08 -8.48
CA TYR A 138 9.64 8.91 -8.07
C TYR A 138 9.63 9.09 -6.55
N ARG A 139 9.32 10.30 -6.10
CA ARG A 139 9.26 10.63 -4.66
C ARG A 139 7.99 11.43 -4.36
N PRO A 140 7.37 11.21 -3.20
CA PRO A 140 6.34 12.12 -2.70
C PRO A 140 6.85 13.55 -2.58
N ALA A 141 5.93 14.51 -2.53
CA ALA A 141 6.30 15.91 -2.34
C ALA A 141 7.05 16.09 -1.02
N ARG A 142 8.00 17.05 -0.95
CA ARG A 142 8.87 17.25 0.21
C ARG A 142 8.11 17.34 1.53
N HIS A 143 7.01 18.09 1.57
CA HIS A 143 6.20 18.23 2.79
C HIS A 143 5.56 16.90 3.23
N VAL A 144 5.26 16.00 2.29
CA VAL A 144 4.77 14.64 2.58
C VAL A 144 5.90 13.78 3.15
N VAL A 145 7.11 13.86 2.59
CA VAL A 145 8.29 13.16 3.13
C VAL A 145 8.58 13.61 4.56
N GLU A 146 8.58 14.91 4.83
CA GLU A 146 8.78 15.44 6.18
C GLU A 146 7.62 15.06 7.12
N GLY A 147 6.38 15.09 6.63
CA GLY A 147 5.21 14.59 7.36
C GLY A 147 5.36 13.11 7.74
N GLY A 148 5.85 12.28 6.82
CA GLY A 148 6.16 10.87 7.08
C GLY A 148 7.25 10.67 8.13
N ARG A 149 8.27 11.54 8.17
CA ARG A 149 9.30 11.51 9.23
C ARG A 149 8.73 11.82 10.61
N VAL A 150 7.82 12.79 10.70
CA VAL A 150 7.11 13.08 11.95
C VAL A 150 6.20 11.90 12.30
N PHE A 151 5.39 11.45 11.36
CA PHE A 151 4.42 10.37 11.56
C PHE A 151 5.09 9.11 12.10
N LYS A 152 6.13 8.60 11.44
CA LYS A 152 6.84 7.40 11.90
C LYS A 152 7.44 7.55 13.30
N ALA A 153 7.84 8.77 13.69
CA ALA A 153 8.45 9.05 14.99
C ALA A 153 7.41 9.15 16.13
N VAL A 154 6.16 9.57 15.83
CA VAL A 154 5.16 9.88 16.86
C VAL A 154 3.93 8.98 16.87
N ALA A 155 3.54 8.42 15.72
CA ALA A 155 2.35 7.59 15.62
C ALA A 155 2.61 6.27 16.34
N THR A 156 1.82 5.95 17.37
CA THR A 156 1.93 4.70 18.15
C THR A 156 0.59 3.98 18.18
N GLY A 157 0.63 2.70 18.56
CA GLY A 157 -0.57 1.94 18.82
C GLY A 157 -1.44 1.72 17.58
N GLU A 158 -2.74 1.89 17.78
CA GLU A 158 -3.80 1.62 16.81
C GLU A 158 -3.67 2.41 15.49
N ALA A 159 -3.13 3.63 15.49
CA ALA A 159 -2.99 4.39 14.24
C ALA A 159 -1.86 3.88 13.36
N ALA A 160 -0.82 3.25 13.92
CA ALA A 160 0.24 2.67 13.12
C ALA A 160 -0.34 1.52 12.28
N TYR A 161 -0.98 0.54 12.92
CA TYR A 161 -1.57 -0.63 12.26
C TYR A 161 -2.77 -0.29 11.37
N ALA A 162 -3.64 0.63 11.80
CA ALA A 162 -4.74 1.07 10.94
C ALA A 162 -4.25 1.82 9.70
N SER A 163 -3.09 2.50 9.78
CA SER A 163 -2.48 3.15 8.61
C SER A 163 -1.74 2.17 7.70
N ILE A 164 -1.28 1.02 8.21
CA ILE A 164 -0.77 -0.11 7.39
C ILE A 164 -1.86 -0.51 6.38
N LEU A 165 -3.04 -0.88 6.89
CA LEU A 165 -4.18 -1.35 6.10
C LEU A 165 -4.60 -0.39 4.98
N VAL A 166 -4.40 0.91 5.17
CA VAL A 166 -4.80 1.92 4.20
C VAL A 166 -4.02 1.83 2.90
N ALA A 167 -2.71 1.61 2.94
CA ALA A 167 -1.94 1.46 1.70
C ALA A 167 -2.20 0.09 1.08
N GLU A 168 -2.17 -0.95 1.92
CA GLU A 168 -2.17 -2.33 1.46
C GLU A 168 -3.48 -2.72 0.80
N GLU A 169 -4.64 -2.32 1.36
CA GLU A 169 -5.94 -2.66 0.75
C GLU A 169 -6.19 -1.90 -0.56
N VAL A 170 -5.68 -0.67 -0.69
CA VAL A 170 -5.78 0.09 -1.93
C VAL A 170 -4.96 -0.56 -3.03
N LEU A 171 -3.76 -0.99 -2.70
CA LEU A 171 -2.85 -1.66 -3.62
C LEU A 171 -3.33 -3.08 -3.96
N ASP A 172 -3.86 -3.84 -2.99
CA ASP A 172 -4.28 -5.23 -3.19
C ASP A 172 -5.28 -5.38 -4.34
N VAL A 173 -6.33 -4.55 -4.39
CA VAL A 173 -7.32 -4.60 -5.49
C VAL A 173 -6.67 -4.26 -6.83
N MET A 174 -5.82 -3.25 -6.87
CA MET A 174 -5.09 -2.86 -8.09
C MET A 174 -4.19 -3.99 -8.59
N GLN A 175 -3.37 -4.56 -7.69
CA GLN A 175 -2.42 -5.60 -8.02
C GLN A 175 -3.10 -6.91 -8.44
N ARG A 176 -4.25 -7.24 -7.83
CA ARG A 176 -5.10 -8.36 -8.22
C ARG A 176 -5.64 -8.24 -9.65
N ASP A 177 -5.93 -7.04 -10.12
CA ASP A 177 -6.30 -6.82 -11.53
C ASP A 177 -5.07 -6.96 -12.42
N TRP A 178 -3.97 -6.31 -12.05
CA TRP A 178 -2.76 -6.28 -12.87
C TRP A 178 -2.14 -7.66 -13.06
N MET A 179 -2.14 -8.51 -12.03
CA MET A 179 -1.59 -9.87 -12.12
C MET A 179 -2.37 -10.79 -13.09
N ARG A 180 -3.62 -10.46 -13.43
CA ARG A 180 -4.50 -11.27 -14.29
C ARG A 180 -4.61 -10.75 -15.72
N ASP A 181 -4.01 -9.60 -16.02
CA ASP A 181 -4.14 -8.93 -17.31
C ASP A 181 -2.94 -9.22 -18.21
N ASP A 182 -3.16 -9.99 -19.28
CA ASP A 182 -2.10 -10.40 -20.20
C ASP A 182 -1.41 -9.23 -20.95
N ARG A 183 -2.03 -8.03 -20.96
CA ARG A 183 -1.41 -6.81 -21.51
C ARG A 183 -0.30 -6.25 -20.62
N VAL A 184 -0.30 -6.60 -19.32
CA VAL A 184 0.70 -6.16 -18.34
C VAL A 184 1.97 -6.98 -18.51
N ALA A 185 3.14 -6.35 -18.38
CA ALA A 185 4.42 -7.03 -18.51
C ALA A 185 4.52 -8.27 -17.60
N PRO A 186 4.96 -9.45 -18.11
CA PRO A 186 4.95 -10.69 -17.32
C PRO A 186 5.64 -10.59 -15.96
N PHE A 187 6.82 -9.96 -15.89
CA PHE A 187 7.52 -9.78 -14.61
C PHE A 187 6.70 -8.93 -13.62
N ALA A 188 5.98 -7.91 -14.09
CA ALA A 188 5.13 -7.09 -13.24
C ALA A 188 3.94 -7.89 -12.71
N ARG A 189 3.37 -8.80 -13.51
CA ARG A 189 2.32 -9.73 -13.04
C ARG A 189 2.84 -10.64 -11.93
N THR A 190 4.06 -11.18 -12.07
CA THR A 190 4.69 -11.99 -11.02
C THR A 190 4.94 -11.20 -9.74
N ILE A 191 5.47 -9.97 -9.86
CA ILE A 191 5.64 -9.06 -8.72
C ILE A 191 4.33 -8.86 -7.96
N ASN A 192 3.25 -8.54 -8.69
CA ASN A 192 1.92 -8.34 -8.11
C ASN A 192 1.39 -9.62 -7.45
N ASN A 193 1.59 -10.79 -8.06
CA ASN A 193 1.17 -12.06 -7.49
C ASN A 193 1.88 -12.36 -6.16
N ILE A 194 3.21 -12.20 -6.12
CA ILE A 194 3.99 -12.39 -4.90
C ILE A 194 3.47 -11.48 -3.80
N HIS A 195 3.41 -10.16 -4.08
CA HIS A 195 2.98 -9.17 -3.10
C HIS A 195 1.57 -9.49 -2.55
N VAL A 196 0.59 -9.74 -3.42
CA VAL A 196 -0.79 -10.03 -3.02
C VAL A 196 -0.91 -11.27 -2.12
N VAL A 197 -0.11 -12.30 -2.37
CA VAL A 197 -0.14 -13.53 -1.56
C VAL A 197 0.46 -13.30 -0.18
N GLU A 198 1.55 -12.54 -0.10
CA GLU A 198 2.24 -12.27 1.16
C GLU A 198 1.47 -11.25 2.02
N GLU A 199 0.97 -10.17 1.39
CA GLU A 199 0.29 -9.06 2.05
C GLU A 199 -1.06 -9.44 2.67
N ALA A 200 -1.72 -10.49 2.16
CA ALA A 200 -2.93 -11.03 2.76
C ALA A 200 -2.72 -11.42 4.24
N ARG A 201 -1.50 -11.83 4.61
CA ARG A 201 -1.14 -12.19 5.99
C ARG A 201 -0.93 -10.94 6.85
N HIS A 202 -0.22 -9.95 6.34
CA HIS A 202 0.08 -8.69 7.02
C HIS A 202 -1.21 -7.91 7.30
N MET A 203 -2.10 -7.81 6.31
CA MET A 203 -3.44 -7.22 6.48
C MET A 203 -4.25 -7.93 7.58
N ARG A 204 -4.21 -9.27 7.64
CA ARG A 204 -4.92 -10.02 8.68
C ARG A 204 -4.39 -9.67 10.07
N PHE A 205 -3.07 -9.60 10.25
CA PHE A 205 -2.44 -9.22 11.51
C PHE A 205 -2.78 -7.77 11.89
N ALA A 206 -2.64 -6.83 10.96
CA ALA A 206 -2.92 -5.41 11.18
C ALA A 206 -4.38 -5.14 11.55
N ARG A 207 -5.35 -5.88 10.98
CA ARG A 207 -6.76 -5.80 11.40
C ARG A 207 -6.95 -6.24 12.85
N GLU A 208 -6.27 -7.29 13.29
CA GLU A 208 -6.38 -7.79 14.67
C GLU A 208 -5.74 -6.81 15.67
N GLU A 209 -4.51 -6.37 15.42
CA GLU A 209 -3.83 -5.35 16.22
C GLU A 209 -4.65 -4.05 16.32
N THR A 210 -5.28 -3.63 15.23
CA THR A 210 -6.15 -2.45 15.22
C THR A 210 -7.37 -2.64 16.12
N ARG A 211 -8.02 -3.81 16.08
CA ARG A 211 -9.20 -4.09 16.94
C ARG A 211 -8.79 -4.10 18.40
N GLU A 212 -7.80 -4.90 18.75
CA GLU A 212 -7.32 -5.06 20.12
C GLU A 212 -6.90 -3.71 20.73
N ARG A 213 -6.11 -2.91 20.00
CA ARG A 213 -5.65 -1.61 20.51
C ARG A 213 -6.74 -0.55 20.57
N LEU A 214 -7.88 -0.74 19.88
CA LEU A 214 -9.05 0.11 19.98
C LEU A 214 -10.05 -0.35 21.05
N GLU A 215 -9.86 -1.52 21.66
CA GLU A 215 -10.67 -1.96 22.80
C GLU A 215 -10.47 -1.01 23.99
N GLY A 216 -11.58 -0.58 24.60
CA GLY A 216 -11.54 0.35 25.74
C GLY A 216 -11.06 1.78 25.44
N VAL A 217 -10.69 2.10 24.18
CA VAL A 217 -10.24 3.46 23.81
C VAL A 217 -11.38 4.46 23.89
N GLY A 218 -11.17 5.50 24.71
CA GLY A 218 -12.11 6.60 24.90
C GLY A 218 -12.35 7.45 23.65
N PRO A 219 -13.46 8.22 23.61
CA PRO A 219 -13.96 8.87 22.39
C PRO A 219 -13.01 9.94 21.82
N VAL A 220 -12.29 10.67 22.67
CA VAL A 220 -11.33 11.71 22.23
C VAL A 220 -10.16 11.07 21.50
N ARG A 221 -9.54 10.05 22.12
CA ARG A 221 -8.43 9.30 21.51
C ARG A 221 -8.86 8.65 20.21
N ARG A 222 -10.02 7.97 20.18
CA ARG A 222 -10.58 7.39 18.94
C ARG A 222 -10.73 8.41 17.82
N ARG A 223 -11.18 9.63 18.12
CA ARG A 223 -11.32 10.70 17.12
C ARG A 223 -9.98 11.22 16.61
N VAL A 224 -8.96 11.31 17.47
CA VAL A 224 -7.59 11.66 17.05
C VAL A 224 -7.05 10.58 16.13
N GLN A 225 -7.20 9.29 16.47
CA GLN A 225 -6.73 8.19 15.63
C GLN A 225 -7.45 8.14 14.28
N ALA A 226 -8.77 8.35 14.27
CA ALA A 226 -9.54 8.47 13.04
C ALA A 226 -8.99 9.55 12.09
N LEU A 227 -8.59 10.70 12.64
CA LEU A 227 -7.99 11.77 11.85
C LEU A 227 -6.59 11.42 11.36
N LEU A 228 -5.75 10.83 12.22
CA LEU A 228 -4.39 10.42 11.84
C LEU A 228 -4.40 9.41 10.70
N VAL A 229 -5.23 8.38 10.79
CA VAL A 229 -5.38 7.36 9.73
C VAL A 229 -5.92 8.00 8.45
N ALA A 230 -6.87 8.92 8.55
CA ALA A 230 -7.39 9.62 7.37
C ALA A 230 -6.34 10.52 6.70
N PHE A 231 -5.50 11.22 7.47
CA PHE A 231 -4.40 11.99 6.92
C PHE A 231 -3.33 11.12 6.28
N ALA A 232 -2.96 9.99 6.91
CA ALA A 232 -2.05 9.02 6.31
C ALA A 232 -2.59 8.55 4.95
N ALA A 233 -3.86 8.13 4.90
CA ALA A 233 -4.53 7.73 3.67
C ALA A 233 -4.49 8.80 2.58
N PHE A 234 -4.84 10.03 2.94
CA PHE A 234 -4.81 11.14 2.01
C PHE A 234 -3.44 11.30 1.36
N PHE A 235 -2.37 11.30 2.16
CA PHE A 235 -1.02 11.53 1.66
C PHE A 235 -0.46 10.33 0.88
N ILE A 236 -0.79 9.09 1.26
CA ILE A 236 -0.39 7.89 0.53
C ILE A 236 -1.06 7.89 -0.85
N VAL A 237 -2.39 7.95 -0.90
CA VAL A 237 -3.15 7.86 -2.15
C VAL A 237 -2.80 9.00 -3.11
N THR A 238 -2.68 10.24 -2.60
CA THR A 238 -2.32 11.38 -3.46
C THR A 238 -0.86 11.38 -3.93
N SER A 239 0.00 10.52 -3.34
CA SER A 239 1.40 10.37 -3.76
C SER A 239 1.62 9.28 -4.80
N MET A 240 0.69 8.33 -4.95
CA MET A 240 0.81 7.16 -5.83
C MET A 240 1.11 7.54 -7.30
N TRP A 241 0.50 8.62 -7.80
CA TRP A 241 0.70 9.10 -9.17
C TRP A 241 1.48 10.41 -9.20
N ASN A 242 2.81 10.31 -9.33
CA ASN A 242 3.67 11.48 -9.42
C ASN A 242 3.39 12.25 -10.71
N LYS A 243 3.22 13.58 -10.62
CA LYS A 243 3.01 14.44 -11.80
C LYS A 243 4.07 14.33 -12.91
N GLN A 244 5.27 13.84 -12.59
CA GLN A 244 6.36 13.66 -13.55
C GLN A 244 6.15 12.44 -14.45
N VAL A 245 5.26 11.50 -14.12
CA VAL A 245 4.97 10.31 -14.95
C VAL A 245 4.58 10.71 -16.37
N TYR A 246 3.80 11.76 -16.54
CA TYR A 246 3.36 12.23 -17.85
C TYR A 246 4.54 12.74 -18.70
N ALA A 247 5.44 13.52 -18.10
CA ALA A 247 6.61 14.02 -18.81
C ALA A 247 7.56 12.88 -19.20
N ASN A 248 7.76 11.92 -18.28
CA ASN A 248 8.62 10.76 -18.51
C ASN A 248 8.02 9.77 -19.52
N ALA A 249 6.69 9.77 -19.67
CA ALA A 249 5.98 9.05 -20.73
C ALA A 249 5.94 9.82 -22.07
N GLY A 250 6.52 11.01 -22.15
CA GLY A 250 6.54 11.84 -23.37
C GLY A 250 5.22 12.56 -23.68
N LEU A 251 4.34 12.75 -22.68
CA LEU A 251 3.06 13.43 -22.81
C LEU A 251 3.16 14.91 -22.39
N ASP A 252 2.18 15.73 -22.80
CA ASP A 252 2.01 17.11 -22.30
C ASP A 252 1.56 17.06 -20.83
N PRO A 253 2.43 17.42 -19.86
CA PRO A 253 2.10 17.28 -18.46
C PRO A 253 0.98 18.21 -18.02
N LYS A 254 0.84 19.39 -18.64
CA LYS A 254 -0.19 20.37 -18.27
C LYS A 254 -1.57 19.88 -18.67
N ARG A 255 -1.68 19.29 -19.87
CA ARG A 255 -2.93 18.68 -20.33
C ARG A 255 -3.25 17.43 -19.53
N ALA A 256 -2.30 16.52 -19.37
CA ALA A 256 -2.49 15.27 -18.65
C ALA A 256 -2.97 15.51 -17.20
N LEU A 257 -2.32 16.42 -16.47
CA LEU A 257 -2.74 16.76 -15.10
C LEU A 257 -4.16 17.32 -15.02
N ARG A 258 -4.57 18.15 -15.98
CA ARG A 258 -5.94 18.67 -16.02
C ARG A 258 -6.96 17.58 -16.24
N GLU A 259 -6.71 16.67 -17.18
CA GLU A 259 -7.62 15.59 -17.51
C GLU A 259 -7.67 14.52 -16.42
N ALA A 260 -6.52 14.10 -15.90
CA ALA A 260 -6.43 13.19 -14.76
C ALA A 260 -7.19 13.72 -13.54
N LYS A 261 -7.06 15.03 -13.24
CA LYS A 261 -7.81 15.66 -12.14
C LYS A 261 -9.32 15.67 -12.38
N ALA A 262 -9.79 15.65 -13.61
CA ALA A 262 -11.23 15.63 -13.94
C ALA A 262 -11.79 14.20 -14.10
N ASN A 263 -10.91 13.19 -14.23
CA ASN A 263 -11.27 11.83 -14.59
C ASN A 263 -12.18 11.15 -13.55
N GLN A 264 -13.44 10.94 -13.91
CA GLN A 264 -14.43 10.28 -13.05
C GLN A 264 -14.26 8.76 -13.01
N HIS A 265 -13.78 8.15 -14.10
CA HIS A 265 -13.50 6.72 -14.16
C HIS A 265 -12.43 6.35 -13.13
N HIS A 266 -11.29 7.05 -13.16
CA HIS A 266 -10.21 6.80 -12.21
C HIS A 266 -10.66 7.00 -10.75
N ARG A 267 -11.44 8.06 -10.46
CA ARG A 267 -12.03 8.28 -9.14
C ARG A 267 -13.02 7.18 -8.72
N ALA A 268 -13.75 6.59 -9.66
CA ALA A 268 -14.64 5.48 -9.36
C ALA A 268 -13.84 4.23 -9.00
N MET A 269 -12.80 3.92 -9.79
CA MET A 269 -11.88 2.79 -9.53
C MET A 269 -11.22 2.89 -8.14
N LEU A 270 -10.72 4.07 -7.78
CA LEU A 270 -10.15 4.33 -6.45
C LEU A 270 -11.16 4.16 -5.32
N ARG A 271 -12.40 4.63 -5.48
CA ARG A 271 -13.44 4.42 -4.47
C ARG A 271 -13.82 2.94 -4.33
N SER A 272 -13.89 2.21 -5.43
CA SER A 272 -14.21 0.78 -5.38
C SER A 272 -13.10 -0.03 -4.73
N SER A 273 -11.82 0.27 -4.96
CA SER A 273 -10.73 -0.45 -4.28
C SER A 273 -10.69 -0.22 -2.79
N CYS A 274 -11.20 0.91 -2.31
CA CYS A 274 -11.21 1.24 -0.88
C CYS A 274 -12.44 0.70 -0.12
N ALA A 275 -13.35 -0.02 -0.77
CA ALA A 275 -14.64 -0.38 -0.17
C ALA A 275 -14.49 -1.21 1.11
N GLU A 276 -13.68 -2.28 1.08
CA GLU A 276 -13.43 -3.15 2.24
C GLU A 276 -12.72 -2.41 3.38
N LEU A 277 -11.75 -1.56 3.04
CA LEU A 277 -11.06 -0.70 3.99
C LEU A 277 -12.04 0.23 4.70
N MET A 278 -12.92 0.88 3.95
CA MET A 278 -13.93 1.77 4.53
C MET A 278 -14.92 0.98 5.41
N GLU A 279 -15.33 -0.22 5.01
CA GLU A 279 -16.16 -1.08 5.85
C GLU A 279 -15.47 -1.41 7.18
N PHE A 280 -14.19 -1.82 7.13
CA PHE A 280 -13.41 -2.13 8.32
C PHE A 280 -13.24 -0.91 9.23
N LEU A 281 -12.78 0.23 8.69
CA LEU A 281 -12.64 1.48 9.45
C LEU A 281 -13.97 1.94 10.06
N GLY A 282 -15.09 1.64 9.40
CA GLY A 282 -16.43 1.81 9.94
C GLY A 282 -16.69 0.92 11.14
N SER A 283 -16.40 -0.37 11.02
CA SER A 283 -16.62 -1.37 12.07
C SER A 283 -15.86 -1.07 13.36
N VAL A 284 -14.67 -0.47 13.26
CA VAL A 284 -13.84 -0.08 14.43
C VAL A 284 -14.03 1.37 14.88
N GLY A 285 -14.98 2.10 14.28
CA GLY A 285 -15.33 3.47 14.68
C GLY A 285 -14.31 4.55 14.30
N LEU A 286 -13.48 4.29 13.29
CA LEU A 286 -12.52 5.26 12.73
C LEU A 286 -13.10 6.12 11.60
N LEU A 287 -14.29 5.80 11.08
CA LEU A 287 -15.00 6.62 10.07
C LEU A 287 -15.83 7.78 10.66
N THR A 288 -15.17 8.66 11.43
CA THR A 288 -15.80 9.87 11.98
C THR A 288 -16.18 10.89 10.87
N ARG A 289 -17.11 11.81 11.13
CA ARG A 289 -17.51 12.84 10.14
C ARG A 289 -16.32 13.65 9.58
N PRO A 290 -15.36 14.13 10.40
CA PRO A 290 -14.16 14.78 9.89
C PRO A 290 -13.27 13.86 9.04
N ALA A 291 -13.05 12.61 9.47
CA ALA A 291 -12.25 11.65 8.71
C ALA A 291 -12.86 11.36 7.33
N ARG A 292 -14.19 11.20 7.27
CA ARG A 292 -14.95 11.05 6.00
C ARG A 292 -14.73 12.21 5.03
N ALA A 293 -14.59 13.43 5.51
CA ALA A 293 -14.31 14.58 4.65
C ALA A 293 -12.91 14.48 4.01
N ILE A 294 -11.92 13.98 4.75
CA ILE A 294 -10.56 13.77 4.25
C ILE A 294 -10.55 12.64 3.21
N TYR A 295 -11.21 11.51 3.48
CA TYR A 295 -11.31 10.40 2.53
C TYR A 295 -11.99 10.81 1.20
N ARG A 296 -13.04 11.63 1.26
CA ARG A 296 -13.69 12.20 0.05
C ARG A 296 -12.77 13.12 -0.73
N ALA A 297 -11.94 13.90 -0.05
CA ALA A 297 -10.96 14.78 -0.69
C ALA A 297 -9.87 13.99 -1.42
N ALA A 298 -9.55 12.78 -0.96
CA ALA A 298 -8.67 11.82 -1.64
C ALA A 298 -9.39 10.94 -2.67
N HIS A 299 -10.71 11.11 -2.86
CA HIS A 299 -11.52 10.29 -3.77
C HIS A 299 -11.55 8.79 -3.44
N ILE A 300 -11.51 8.44 -2.15
CA ILE A 300 -11.57 7.05 -1.66
C ILE A 300 -12.81 6.75 -0.80
N LEU A 301 -13.75 7.70 -0.75
CA LEU A 301 -15.09 7.60 -0.15
C LEU A 301 -16.07 8.47 -0.94
#